data_AF-A0A7S1ZXN2-F1
#
_entry.id   AF-A0A7S1ZXN2-F1
#
_cell.length_a   1.000
_cell.length_b   1.000
_cell.length_c   1.000
_cell.angle_alpha   90.00
_cell.angle_beta   90.00
_cell.angle_gamma   90.00
#
_symmetry.space_group_name_H-M   'P 1'
#
loop_
_entity.id
_entity.type
_entity.pdbx_description
1 polymer ?
#
loop_
_entity_poly.entity_id
_entity_poly.type
_entity_poly.pdbx_seq_one_letter_code
_entity_poly.pdbx_strand_id
1 'polypeptide(L)'
;MRDLSEKITRMQQEGKSHTAISFAVIKGIFFPTTSSEEELQASPQKQTKLKVFAAGLPRSGTGSLAVALEELGYNPCHGPCSFELASVLAEHYAGLSTNVDIIRAQEEKGYDAQGLDQLGWKLFKEAAAKTDVKVILTEHPRGGKAWAESWSSFVPDHIYYFSQRPFRFMDSMVQTMKLNREALMYLNGTDDPKDPSFSFPATELSASYERHNGEVKKIVPADRLLVFNPTQGWDPICHFLEVKKCPVIDFPHMTDRHMMMSISKAAMIMTWVWPLVPVVCFALGMSILRCGFYSQKKTKVS
;
A
#
# COMPACT_ATOMS: atom_id res chain seq x y z
N MET A 1 2.52 -12.10 -4.91
CA MET A 1 2.81 -10.69 -4.54
C MET A 1 4.28 -10.47 -4.16
N ARG A 2 4.92 -11.36 -3.39
CA ARG A 2 6.38 -11.32 -3.14
C ARG A 2 7.22 -11.35 -4.42
N ASP A 3 6.87 -12.22 -5.38
CA ASP A 3 7.49 -12.25 -6.73
C ASP A 3 7.37 -10.89 -7.46
N LEU A 4 6.27 -10.15 -7.26
CA LEU A 4 6.10 -8.83 -7.85
C LEU A 4 7.02 -7.79 -7.17
N SER A 5 7.16 -7.85 -5.84
CA SER A 5 8.08 -6.97 -5.10
C SER A 5 9.54 -7.21 -5.49
N GLU A 6 9.99 -8.47 -5.46
CA GLU A 6 11.35 -8.85 -5.86
C GLU A 6 11.64 -8.47 -7.32
N LYS A 7 10.66 -8.64 -8.21
CA LYS A 7 10.75 -8.23 -9.61
C LYS A 7 10.82 -6.72 -9.77
N ILE A 8 10.07 -5.94 -8.98
CA ILE A 8 10.14 -4.47 -8.98
C ILE A 8 11.52 -4.01 -8.49
N THR A 9 11.99 -4.52 -7.35
CA THR A 9 13.29 -4.18 -6.78
C THR A 9 14.42 -4.51 -7.75
N ARG A 10 14.38 -5.69 -8.37
CA ARG A 10 15.34 -6.08 -9.41
C ARG A 10 15.27 -5.16 -10.63
N MET A 11 14.08 -4.82 -11.12
CA MET A 11 13.92 -3.90 -12.26
C MET A 11 14.45 -2.49 -11.94
N GLN A 12 14.32 -2.04 -10.70
CA GLN A 12 14.90 -0.77 -10.23
C GLN A 12 16.43 -0.82 -10.18
N GLN A 13 17.00 -1.91 -9.65
CA GLN A 13 18.45 -2.14 -9.64
C GLN A 13 19.04 -2.27 -11.05
N GLU A 14 18.28 -2.84 -12.00
CA GLU A 14 18.65 -2.95 -13.41
C GLU A 14 18.45 -1.63 -14.21
N GLY A 15 18.05 -0.54 -13.55
CA GLY A 15 17.86 0.77 -14.19
C GLY A 15 16.70 0.80 -15.20
N LYS A 16 15.70 -0.09 -15.07
CA LYS A 16 14.52 -0.09 -15.96
C LYS A 16 13.75 1.21 -15.80
N SER A 17 13.16 1.69 -16.89
CA SER A 17 12.36 2.92 -16.86
C SER A 17 11.15 2.78 -15.93
N HIS A 18 10.77 3.89 -15.27
CA HIS A 18 9.59 3.92 -14.40
C HIS A 18 8.31 3.44 -15.10
N THR A 19 8.20 3.66 -16.41
CA THR A 19 7.10 3.17 -17.24
C THR A 19 7.11 1.64 -17.32
N ALA A 20 8.26 1.01 -17.54
CA ALA A 20 8.38 -0.45 -17.60
C ALA A 20 8.04 -1.11 -16.26
N ILE A 21 8.51 -0.52 -15.15
CA ILE A 21 8.18 -0.96 -13.79
C ILE A 21 6.67 -0.84 -13.56
N SER A 22 6.07 0.31 -13.92
CA SER A 22 4.63 0.54 -13.78
C SER A 22 3.80 -0.48 -14.56
N PHE A 23 4.20 -0.82 -15.80
CA PHE A 23 3.54 -1.87 -16.58
C PHE A 23 3.64 -3.24 -15.92
N ALA A 24 4.80 -3.59 -15.34
CA ALA A 24 4.97 -4.86 -14.62
C ALA A 24 4.06 -4.91 -13.38
N VAL A 25 3.94 -3.82 -12.62
CA VAL A 25 3.04 -3.71 -11.46
C VAL A 25 1.58 -3.82 -11.88
N ILE A 26 1.16 -3.04 -12.88
CA ILE A 26 -0.21 -3.08 -13.42
C ILE A 26 -0.54 -4.49 -13.91
N LYS A 27 0.37 -5.14 -14.64
CA LYS A 27 0.17 -6.51 -15.11
C LYS A 27 0.08 -7.50 -13.95
N GLY A 28 0.96 -7.42 -12.96
CA GLY A 28 0.95 -8.30 -11.79
C GLY A 28 -0.29 -8.14 -10.89
N ILE A 29 -0.81 -6.92 -10.76
CA ILE A 29 -2.00 -6.62 -9.94
C ILE A 29 -3.29 -6.99 -10.68
N PHE A 30 -3.42 -6.61 -11.97
CA PHE A 30 -4.70 -6.72 -12.69
C PHE A 30 -4.79 -7.93 -13.62
N PHE A 31 -3.66 -8.53 -13.99
CA PHE A 31 -3.59 -9.71 -14.85
C PHE A 31 -2.59 -10.71 -14.27
N PRO A 32 -2.82 -11.21 -13.04
CA PRO A 32 -1.95 -12.23 -12.48
C PRO A 32 -1.89 -13.39 -13.47
N THR A 33 -0.68 -13.75 -13.91
CA THR A 33 -0.49 -14.99 -14.66
C THR A 33 -1.00 -16.11 -13.78
N THR A 34 -1.92 -16.92 -14.29
CA THR A 34 -2.30 -18.19 -13.67
C THR A 34 -1.05 -19.08 -13.67
N SER A 35 -0.21 -18.93 -12.66
CA SER A 35 0.70 -19.99 -12.26
C SER A 35 -0.18 -21.18 -11.88
N SER A 36 0.15 -22.35 -12.42
CA SER A 36 -0.48 -23.61 -12.07
C SER A 36 -0.62 -23.73 -10.55
N GLU A 37 -1.69 -24.38 -10.09
CA GLU A 37 -2.02 -24.58 -8.68
C GLU A 37 -0.87 -25.17 -7.84
N GLU A 38 0.17 -25.75 -8.48
CA GLU A 38 1.41 -26.20 -7.86
C GLU A 38 2.34 -25.08 -7.33
N GLU A 39 2.30 -23.86 -7.85
CA GLU A 39 3.14 -22.73 -7.35
C GLU A 39 2.46 -21.93 -6.23
N LEU A 40 1.18 -22.19 -5.94
CA LEU A 40 0.49 -21.63 -4.78
C LEU A 40 0.75 -22.41 -3.48
N GLN A 41 1.72 -23.32 -3.47
CA GLN A 41 2.41 -23.70 -2.25
C GLN A 41 3.51 -22.69 -2.00
N ALA A 42 3.13 -21.47 -1.59
CA ALA A 42 4.03 -20.65 -0.81
C ALA A 42 4.50 -21.53 0.36
N SER A 43 5.80 -21.80 0.44
CA SER A 43 6.41 -22.42 1.62
C SER A 43 5.77 -21.79 2.86
N PRO A 44 5.27 -22.57 3.84
CA PRO A 44 4.59 -22.02 5.01
C PRO A 44 5.47 -20.91 5.57
N GLN A 45 5.05 -19.65 5.43
CA GLN A 45 5.82 -18.53 5.94
C GLN A 45 5.97 -18.81 7.43
N LYS A 46 7.22 -19.03 7.85
CA LYS A 46 7.49 -19.31 9.26
C LYS A 46 6.99 -18.11 10.04
N GLN A 47 6.00 -18.34 10.89
CA GLN A 47 5.46 -17.32 11.77
C GLN A 47 6.60 -16.55 12.42
N THR A 48 6.47 -15.22 12.44
CA THR A 48 7.47 -14.32 13.03
C THR A 48 6.87 -13.57 14.21
N LYS A 49 7.71 -12.80 14.90
CA LYS A 49 7.30 -11.85 15.92
C LYS A 49 7.67 -10.45 15.43
N LEU A 50 6.81 -9.47 15.68
CA LEU A 50 7.12 -8.07 15.40
C LEU A 50 8.42 -7.65 16.10
N LYS A 51 9.38 -7.11 15.35
CA LYS A 51 10.66 -6.59 15.85
C LYS A 51 10.80 -5.08 15.61
N VAL A 52 10.39 -4.63 14.42
CA VAL A 52 10.50 -3.24 13.99
C VAL A 52 9.13 -2.72 13.57
N PHE A 53 8.75 -1.55 14.06
CA PHE A 53 7.52 -0.88 13.67
C PHE A 53 7.83 0.51 13.08
N ALA A 54 7.46 0.75 11.83
CA ALA A 54 7.52 2.07 11.23
C ALA A 54 6.26 2.85 11.62
N ALA A 55 6.43 3.96 12.33
CA ALA A 55 5.33 4.79 12.78
C ALA A 55 5.06 5.99 11.85
N GLY A 56 5.91 6.24 10.85
CA GLY A 56 5.74 7.41 9.98
C GLY A 56 4.55 7.29 9.02
N LEU A 57 3.95 8.45 8.73
CA LEU A 57 2.84 8.56 7.79
C LEU A 57 3.22 8.17 6.36
N PRO A 58 2.25 7.74 5.52
CA PRO A 58 2.45 7.61 4.08
C PRO A 58 3.16 8.82 3.50
N ARG A 59 4.00 8.61 2.49
CA ARG A 59 4.77 9.67 1.79
C ARG A 59 5.87 10.34 2.62
N SER A 60 6.26 9.82 3.79
CA SER A 60 7.42 10.33 4.56
C SER A 60 8.74 9.60 4.27
N GLY A 61 8.78 8.71 3.28
CA GLY A 61 9.95 7.87 2.97
C GLY A 61 9.84 6.42 3.45
N THR A 62 8.63 5.96 3.77
CA THR A 62 8.35 4.58 4.20
C THR A 62 8.75 3.53 3.15
N GLY A 63 8.67 3.83 1.85
CA GLY A 63 9.11 2.90 0.80
C GLY A 63 10.62 2.68 0.80
N SER A 64 11.42 3.75 0.95
CA SER A 64 12.87 3.63 1.14
C SER A 64 13.21 2.85 2.42
N LEU A 65 12.50 3.13 3.51
CA LEU A 65 12.69 2.39 4.76
C LEU A 65 12.35 0.91 4.59
N ALA A 66 11.29 0.56 3.86
CA ALA A 66 10.92 -0.83 3.60
C ALA A 66 12.06 -1.58 2.91
N VAL A 67 12.57 -1.05 1.80
CA VAL A 67 13.72 -1.66 1.08
C VAL A 67 14.95 -1.73 1.98
N ALA A 68 15.22 -0.70 2.78
CA ALA A 68 16.34 -0.71 3.71
C ALA A 68 16.20 -1.83 4.75
N LEU A 69 15.00 -2.07 5.27
CA LEU A 69 14.74 -3.15 6.22
C LEU A 69 14.86 -4.53 5.57
N GLU A 70 14.46 -4.70 4.30
CA GLU A 70 14.68 -5.93 3.53
C GLU A 70 16.18 -6.26 3.42
N GLU A 71 17.00 -5.27 3.02
CA GLU A 71 18.46 -5.41 2.91
C GLU A 71 19.12 -5.75 4.25
N LEU A 72 18.51 -5.34 5.38
CA LEU A 72 18.95 -5.67 6.74
C LEU A 72 18.42 -7.04 7.23
N GLY A 73 17.69 -7.77 6.39
CA GLY A 73 17.19 -9.12 6.66
C GLY A 73 15.86 -9.19 7.41
N TYR A 74 15.13 -8.08 7.50
CA TYR A 74 13.74 -8.07 7.97
C TYR A 74 12.78 -8.41 6.82
N ASN A 75 11.54 -8.78 7.14
CA ASN A 75 10.46 -8.99 6.19
C ASN A 75 9.39 -7.91 6.39
N PRO A 76 9.48 -6.77 5.69
CA PRO A 76 8.55 -5.67 5.83
C PRO A 76 7.22 -5.91 5.11
N CYS A 77 6.14 -5.41 5.70
CA CYS A 77 4.86 -5.24 5.02
C CYS A 77 4.75 -3.78 4.53
N HIS A 78 4.98 -3.53 3.23
CA HIS A 78 4.78 -2.24 2.57
C HIS A 78 3.93 -2.36 1.30
N GLY A 79 2.96 -1.46 1.13
CA GLY A 79 2.10 -1.38 -0.05
C GLY A 79 1.19 -2.62 -0.21
N PRO A 80 1.37 -3.49 -1.23
CA PRO A 80 0.38 -4.52 -1.57
C PRO A 80 0.14 -5.60 -0.52
N CYS A 81 1.01 -5.75 0.48
CA CYS A 81 0.78 -6.66 1.60
C CYS A 81 -0.52 -6.35 2.35
N SER A 82 -1.02 -5.09 2.31
CA SER A 82 -2.29 -4.72 2.93
C SER A 82 -3.48 -5.50 2.36
N PHE A 83 -3.41 -5.92 1.10
CA PHE A 83 -4.44 -6.74 0.47
C PHE A 83 -4.50 -8.15 1.09
N GLU A 84 -3.39 -8.65 1.62
CA GLU A 84 -3.33 -9.94 2.31
C GLU A 84 -4.01 -9.89 3.68
N LEU A 85 -4.22 -8.68 4.22
CA LEU A 85 -4.89 -8.42 5.50
C LEU A 85 -6.39 -8.15 5.34
N ALA A 86 -6.96 -8.35 4.14
CA ALA A 86 -8.35 -8.06 3.87
C ALA A 86 -9.33 -8.74 4.83
N SER A 87 -9.10 -10.01 5.19
CA SER A 87 -9.97 -10.76 6.11
C SER A 87 -9.98 -10.14 7.51
N VAL A 88 -8.81 -9.95 8.12
CA VAL A 88 -8.68 -9.37 9.46
C VAL A 88 -9.17 -7.92 9.50
N LEU A 89 -8.98 -7.15 8.41
CA LEU A 89 -9.54 -5.81 8.29
C LEU A 89 -11.07 -5.85 8.19
N ALA A 90 -11.66 -6.80 7.46
CA ALA A 90 -13.10 -6.96 7.39
C ALA A 90 -13.70 -7.29 8.76
N GLU A 91 -13.07 -8.21 9.51
CA GLU A 91 -13.43 -8.53 10.89
C GLU A 91 -13.30 -7.30 11.81
N HIS A 92 -12.23 -6.52 11.65
CA HIS A 92 -11.99 -5.30 12.42
C HIS A 92 -13.13 -4.30 12.20
N TYR A 93 -13.52 -4.08 10.94
CA TYR A 93 -14.62 -3.19 10.59
C TYR A 93 -16.01 -3.72 10.97
N ALA A 94 -16.13 -5.02 11.24
CA ALA A 94 -17.33 -5.64 11.81
C ALA A 94 -17.33 -5.59 13.35
N GLY A 95 -16.29 -5.07 13.99
CA GLY A 95 -16.14 -5.07 15.45
C GLY A 95 -15.76 -6.42 16.03
N LEU A 96 -15.28 -7.35 15.20
CA LEU A 96 -14.92 -8.73 15.58
C LEU A 96 -13.43 -8.89 15.87
N SER A 97 -12.59 -7.94 15.48
CA SER A 97 -11.14 -7.95 15.75
C SER A 97 -10.61 -6.58 16.17
N THR A 98 -9.46 -6.58 16.83
CA THR A 98 -8.78 -5.40 17.37
C THR A 98 -7.56 -5.01 16.53
N ASN A 99 -6.99 -3.83 16.79
CA ASN A 99 -5.71 -3.42 16.19
C ASN A 99 -4.58 -4.42 16.47
N VAL A 100 -4.59 -5.07 17.65
CA VAL A 100 -3.59 -6.09 18.02
C VAL A 100 -3.72 -7.33 17.13
N ASP A 101 -4.93 -7.67 16.70
CA ASP A 101 -5.16 -8.81 15.81
C ASP A 101 -4.64 -8.52 14.39
N ILE A 102 -4.65 -7.26 13.94
CA ILE A 102 -4.01 -6.86 12.67
C ILE A 102 -2.47 -7.02 12.75
N ILE A 103 -1.86 -6.69 13.90
CA ILE A 103 -0.43 -6.95 14.14
C ILE A 103 -0.14 -8.46 14.12
N ARG A 104 -0.98 -9.26 14.79
CA ARG A 104 -0.84 -10.72 14.85
C ARG A 104 -1.00 -11.37 13.47
N ALA A 105 -1.98 -10.92 12.68
CA ALA A 105 -2.18 -11.42 11.32
C ALA A 105 -0.96 -11.16 10.41
N GLN A 106 -0.26 -10.03 10.62
CA GLN A 106 1.01 -9.78 9.94
C GLN A 106 2.14 -10.70 10.43
N GLU A 107 2.23 -10.95 11.75
CA GLU A 107 3.18 -11.90 12.36
C GLU A 107 2.99 -13.33 11.81
N GLU A 108 1.73 -13.78 11.68
CA GLU A 108 1.32 -15.08 11.11
C GLU A 108 1.69 -15.22 9.62
N LYS A 109 1.65 -14.11 8.88
CA LYS A 109 2.16 -14.00 7.50
C LYS A 109 3.67 -13.78 7.43
N GLY A 110 4.36 -13.85 8.56
CA GLY A 110 5.81 -13.78 8.65
C GLY A 110 6.41 -12.37 8.53
N TYR A 111 5.61 -11.30 8.63
CA TYR A 111 6.13 -9.93 8.61
C TYR A 111 6.63 -9.50 10.00
N ASP A 112 7.94 -9.30 10.14
CA ASP A 112 8.58 -8.85 11.39
C ASP A 112 8.96 -7.35 11.39
N ALA A 113 8.79 -6.68 10.26
CA ALA A 113 8.79 -5.22 10.13
C ALA A 113 7.42 -4.72 9.66
N GLN A 114 6.70 -3.99 10.51
CA GLN A 114 5.30 -3.59 10.26
C GLN A 114 5.10 -2.08 10.35
N GLY A 115 3.87 -1.61 10.10
CA GLY A 115 3.51 -0.19 10.22
C GLY A 115 3.94 0.68 9.03
N LEU A 116 4.56 0.11 8.01
CA LEU A 116 4.92 0.92 6.84
C LEU A 116 3.64 1.35 6.08
N ASP A 117 3.69 2.55 5.51
CA ASP A 117 2.58 3.14 4.76
C ASP A 117 1.29 3.33 5.59
N GLN A 118 0.15 2.75 5.17
CA GLN A 118 -1.18 3.06 5.72
C GLN A 118 -1.43 2.50 7.13
N LEU A 119 -0.58 1.59 7.62
CA LEU A 119 -0.77 0.91 8.91
C LEU A 119 -0.02 1.58 10.07
N GLY A 120 0.98 2.43 9.78
CA GLY A 120 1.84 3.04 10.79
C GLY A 120 1.07 3.93 11.74
N TRP A 121 0.31 4.86 11.19
CA TRP A 121 -0.50 5.79 11.98
C TRP A 121 -1.59 5.09 12.81
N LYS A 122 -2.12 3.95 12.32
CA LYS A 122 -3.24 3.24 12.96
C LYS A 122 -2.78 2.37 14.12
N LEU A 123 -1.61 1.72 14.00
CA LEU A 123 -1.19 0.64 14.90
C LEU A 123 0.01 1.01 15.82
N PHE A 124 0.54 2.23 15.74
CA PHE A 124 1.75 2.58 16.49
C PHE A 124 1.59 2.51 18.01
N LYS A 125 0.38 2.74 18.54
CA LYS A 125 0.14 2.70 19.99
C LYS A 125 0.23 1.27 20.53
N GLU A 126 -0.36 0.33 19.81
CA GLU A 126 -0.30 -1.10 20.11
C GLU A 126 1.12 -1.64 19.94
N ALA A 127 1.84 -1.16 18.92
CA ALA A 127 3.26 -1.51 18.74
C ALA A 127 4.14 -0.91 19.86
N ALA A 128 3.91 0.34 20.26
CA ALA A 128 4.65 0.99 21.34
C ALA A 128 4.46 0.31 22.70
N ALA A 129 3.28 -0.29 22.93
CA ALA A 129 2.97 -1.05 24.14
C ALA A 129 3.77 -2.36 24.26
N LYS A 130 4.26 -2.92 23.14
CA LYS A 130 5.19 -4.07 23.15
C LYS A 130 6.60 -3.57 23.51
N THR A 131 7.17 -4.07 24.59
CA THR A 131 8.44 -3.57 25.15
C THR A 131 9.68 -3.98 24.36
N ASP A 132 9.58 -5.04 23.54
CA ASP A 132 10.67 -5.60 22.75
C ASP A 132 10.66 -5.15 21.28
N VAL A 133 9.82 -4.17 20.93
CA VAL A 133 9.73 -3.60 19.58
C VAL A 133 10.51 -2.29 19.51
N LYS A 134 11.33 -2.16 18.46
CA LYS A 134 11.98 -0.90 18.08
C LYS A 134 11.07 -0.14 17.11
N VAL A 135 10.88 1.16 17.33
CA VAL A 135 10.00 2.01 16.52
C VAL A 135 10.83 3.00 15.71
N ILE A 136 10.53 3.12 14.42
CA ILE A 136 11.16 4.09 13.52
C ILE A 136 10.10 5.08 13.05
N LEU A 137 10.26 6.35 13.39
CA LEU A 137 9.43 7.45 12.89
C LEU A 137 10.12 8.10 11.70
N THR A 138 9.63 7.86 10.49
CA THR A 138 10.16 8.49 9.27
C THR A 138 9.66 9.92 9.11
N GLU A 139 10.60 10.86 8.99
CA GLU A 139 10.34 12.26 8.71
C GLU A 139 10.57 12.62 7.26
N HIS A 140 9.64 13.39 6.68
CA HIS A 140 9.77 13.85 5.30
C HIS A 140 10.99 14.78 5.17
N PRO A 141 11.88 14.57 4.18
CA PRO A 141 13.16 15.29 4.11
C PRO A 141 13.07 16.81 4.06
N ARG A 142 11.94 17.32 3.59
CA ARG A 142 11.65 18.76 3.45
C ARG A 142 10.60 19.27 4.46
N GLY A 143 10.36 18.54 5.55
CA GLY A 143 9.42 18.89 6.63
C GLY A 143 7.94 18.74 6.29
N GLY A 144 7.07 19.07 7.24
CA GLY A 144 5.62 18.85 7.18
C GLY A 144 4.89 19.56 6.03
N LYS A 145 5.31 20.77 5.64
CA LYS A 145 4.71 21.48 4.49
C LYS A 145 4.90 20.73 3.19
N ALA A 146 6.14 20.29 2.93
CA ALA A 146 6.46 19.54 1.73
C ALA A 146 5.86 18.13 1.75
N TRP A 147 5.70 17.52 2.94
CA TRP A 147 4.91 16.30 3.09
C TRP A 147 3.45 16.54 2.69
N ALA A 148 2.84 17.62 3.16
CA ALA A 148 1.45 17.96 2.86
C ALA A 148 1.22 18.19 1.35
N GLU A 149 2.15 18.87 0.68
CA GLU A 149 2.15 19.01 -0.79
C GLU A 149 2.26 17.64 -1.50
N SER A 150 3.17 16.78 -1.04
CA SER A 150 3.36 15.43 -1.60
C SER A 150 2.11 14.57 -1.45
N TRP A 151 1.51 14.60 -0.26
CA TRP A 151 0.31 13.84 0.07
C TRP A 151 -0.92 14.35 -0.70
N SER A 152 -1.18 15.66 -0.68
CA SER A 152 -2.34 16.28 -1.35
C SER A 152 -2.32 16.13 -2.87
N SER A 153 -1.13 16.11 -3.48
CA SER A 153 -0.98 15.94 -4.93
C SER A 153 -1.31 14.53 -5.46
N PHE A 154 -1.56 13.56 -4.58
CA PHE A 154 -1.62 12.15 -4.97
C PHE A 154 -2.69 11.33 -4.24
N VAL A 155 -2.73 11.38 -2.91
CA VAL A 155 -3.51 10.43 -2.10
C VAL A 155 -5.02 10.53 -2.34
N PRO A 156 -5.64 11.72 -2.46
CA PRO A 156 -7.07 11.83 -2.73
C PRO A 156 -7.51 11.16 -4.03
N ASP A 157 -6.82 11.43 -5.14
CA ASP A 157 -7.12 10.84 -6.45
C ASP A 157 -6.94 9.32 -6.42
N HIS A 158 -5.87 8.84 -5.80
CA HIS A 158 -5.64 7.40 -5.62
C HIS A 158 -6.81 6.74 -4.88
N ILE A 159 -7.22 7.28 -3.73
CA ILE A 159 -8.36 6.75 -2.95
C ILE A 159 -9.64 6.78 -3.78
N TYR A 160 -9.89 7.88 -4.50
CA TYR A 160 -11.08 8.03 -5.33
C TYR A 160 -11.17 6.94 -6.40
N TYR A 161 -10.14 6.76 -7.23
CA TYR A 161 -10.17 5.80 -8.34
C TYR A 161 -10.30 4.36 -7.85
N PHE A 162 -9.56 3.98 -6.81
CA PHE A 162 -9.63 2.64 -6.23
C PHE A 162 -10.92 2.36 -5.44
N SER A 163 -11.71 3.39 -5.13
CA SER A 163 -13.07 3.25 -4.58
C SER A 163 -14.15 3.08 -5.65
N GLN A 164 -13.82 3.25 -6.94
CA GLN A 164 -14.76 3.09 -8.05
C GLN A 164 -14.80 1.65 -8.60
N ARG A 165 -15.73 1.40 -9.53
CA ARG A 165 -15.75 0.15 -10.31
C ARG A 165 -14.56 0.12 -11.29
N PRO A 166 -14.00 -1.05 -11.60
CA PRO A 166 -14.39 -2.38 -11.09
C PRO A 166 -13.85 -2.70 -9.68
N PHE A 167 -12.93 -1.89 -9.15
CA PHE A 167 -12.19 -2.21 -7.93
C PHE A 167 -13.07 -2.37 -6.68
N ARG A 168 -14.21 -1.66 -6.61
CA ARG A 168 -15.20 -1.84 -5.53
C ARG A 168 -15.82 -3.25 -5.46
N PHE A 169 -15.63 -4.09 -6.47
CA PHE A 169 -16.04 -5.50 -6.44
C PHE A 169 -14.98 -6.44 -5.86
N MET A 170 -13.79 -5.93 -5.53
CA MET A 170 -12.71 -6.69 -4.91
C MET A 170 -12.72 -6.43 -3.40
N ASP A 171 -13.01 -7.45 -2.59
CA ASP A 171 -13.12 -7.31 -1.13
C ASP A 171 -11.84 -6.74 -0.51
N SER A 172 -10.66 -7.18 -0.97
CA SER A 172 -9.37 -6.67 -0.49
C SER A 172 -9.17 -5.19 -0.77
N MET A 173 -9.66 -4.71 -1.93
CA MET A 173 -9.63 -3.29 -2.23
C MET A 173 -10.62 -2.53 -1.35
N VAL A 174 -11.84 -3.06 -1.14
CA VAL A 174 -12.84 -2.43 -0.28
C VAL A 174 -12.29 -2.23 1.14
N GLN A 175 -11.67 -3.23 1.75
CA GLN A 175 -11.12 -3.07 3.10
C GLN A 175 -9.92 -2.12 3.12
N THR A 176 -9.05 -2.17 2.10
CA THR A 176 -7.92 -1.23 2.00
C THR A 176 -8.40 0.22 1.82
N MET A 177 -9.49 0.45 1.08
CA MET A 177 -10.07 1.79 0.92
C MET A 177 -10.76 2.29 2.19
N LYS A 178 -11.32 1.40 3.03
CA LYS A 178 -11.77 1.79 4.38
C LYS A 178 -10.61 2.26 5.24
N LEU A 179 -9.48 1.55 5.23
CA LEU A 179 -8.27 1.96 5.97
C LEU A 179 -7.79 3.34 5.51
N ASN A 180 -7.76 3.57 4.20
CA ASN A 180 -7.42 4.87 3.63
C ASN A 180 -8.41 5.96 4.09
N ARG A 181 -9.72 5.67 4.11
CA ARG A 181 -10.75 6.61 4.58
C ARG A 181 -10.57 6.95 6.06
N GLU A 182 -10.22 5.98 6.91
CA GLU A 182 -9.87 6.27 8.31
C GLU A 182 -8.60 7.11 8.43
N ALA A 183 -7.62 6.94 7.54
CA ALA A 183 -6.44 7.80 7.51
C ALA A 183 -6.81 9.25 7.18
N LEU A 184 -7.76 9.45 6.25
CA LEU A 184 -8.34 10.78 5.99
C LEU A 184 -8.99 11.37 7.24
N MET A 185 -9.77 10.57 7.97
CA MET A 185 -10.40 10.97 9.23
C MET A 185 -9.35 11.28 10.31
N TYR A 186 -8.28 10.50 10.41
CA TYR A 186 -7.21 10.73 11.38
C TYR A 186 -6.48 12.06 11.10
N LEU A 187 -6.26 12.37 9.82
CA LEU A 187 -5.57 13.58 9.41
C LEU A 187 -6.45 14.85 9.44
N ASN A 188 -7.75 14.74 9.19
CA ASN A 188 -8.63 15.90 9.01
C ASN A 188 -9.87 15.94 9.93
N GLY A 189 -10.21 14.82 10.60
CA GLY A 189 -11.38 14.74 11.48
C GLY A 189 -12.74 14.59 10.77
N THR A 190 -12.78 14.29 9.46
CA THR A 190 -14.03 14.12 8.67
C THR A 190 -14.05 12.81 7.90
N ASP A 191 -15.26 12.26 7.67
CA ASP A 191 -15.47 10.99 6.99
C ASP A 191 -15.90 11.09 5.52
N ASP A 192 -16.32 12.24 4.98
CA ASP A 192 -16.79 12.35 3.59
C ASP A 192 -15.72 12.89 2.61
N PRO A 193 -15.20 12.07 1.66
CA PRO A 193 -14.23 12.51 0.65
C PRO A 193 -14.81 13.44 -0.45
N LYS A 194 -16.12 13.72 -0.43
CA LYS A 194 -16.79 14.71 -1.30
C LYS A 194 -17.27 15.95 -0.55
N ASP A 195 -17.03 16.03 0.76
CA ASP A 195 -17.37 17.22 1.54
C ASP A 195 -16.68 18.45 0.90
N PRO A 196 -17.38 19.55 0.57
CA PRO A 196 -16.73 20.76 0.08
C PRO A 196 -15.74 21.37 1.09
N SER A 197 -15.81 20.99 2.37
CA SER A 197 -14.80 21.26 3.40
C SER A 197 -13.61 20.28 3.37
N PHE A 198 -13.64 19.25 2.52
CA PHE A 198 -12.52 18.40 2.10
C PHE A 198 -11.58 19.17 1.15
N SER A 199 -11.32 20.43 1.48
CA SER A 199 -10.17 21.18 0.99
C SER A 199 -9.01 20.81 1.91
N PHE A 200 -7.86 20.45 1.34
CA PHE A 200 -6.64 20.31 2.12
C PHE A 200 -5.78 21.56 1.93
N PRO A 201 -5.97 22.63 2.72
CA PRO A 201 -4.89 23.59 2.88
C PRO A 201 -3.64 22.82 3.31
N ALA A 202 -2.54 22.96 2.57
CA ALA A 202 -1.28 22.31 2.92
C ALA A 202 -0.84 22.64 4.36
N THR A 203 -1.30 23.77 4.89
CA THR A 203 -1.12 24.20 6.29
C THR A 203 -1.77 23.28 7.31
N GLU A 204 -3.01 22.83 7.08
CA GLU A 204 -3.74 21.96 8.02
C GLU A 204 -3.18 20.55 8.01
N LEU A 205 -2.90 20.01 6.81
CA LEU A 205 -2.19 18.73 6.67
C LEU A 205 -0.83 18.77 7.34
N SER A 206 -0.05 19.84 7.15
CA SER A 206 1.23 20.00 7.84
C SER A 206 1.05 20.00 9.36
N ALA A 207 0.01 20.63 9.90
CA ALA A 207 -0.24 20.61 11.34
C ALA A 207 -0.60 19.20 11.84
N SER A 208 -1.41 18.43 11.09
CA SER A 208 -1.73 17.04 11.42
C SER A 208 -0.51 16.12 11.33
N TYR A 209 0.39 16.36 10.38
CA TYR A 209 1.67 15.68 10.30
C TYR A 209 2.53 15.91 11.54
N GLU A 210 2.73 17.17 11.93
CA GLU A 210 3.51 17.50 13.13
C GLU A 210 2.85 16.97 14.41
N ARG A 211 1.51 16.99 14.48
CA ARG A 211 0.74 16.40 15.57
C ARG A 211 1.03 14.91 15.70
N HIS A 212 0.92 14.15 14.60
CA HIS A 212 1.21 12.72 14.59
C HIS A 212 2.65 12.43 15.02
N ASN A 213 3.63 13.13 14.43
CA ASN A 213 5.04 12.96 14.80
C ASN A 213 5.27 13.28 16.29
N GLY A 214 4.63 14.33 16.81
CA GLY A 214 4.67 14.68 18.22
C GLY A 214 4.05 13.61 19.13
N GLU A 215 2.91 13.02 18.74
CA GLU A 215 2.29 11.92 19.46
C GLU A 215 3.19 10.68 19.52
N VAL A 216 3.81 10.30 18.41
CA VAL A 216 4.75 9.17 18.37
C VAL A 216 5.94 9.43 19.29
N LYS A 217 6.58 10.60 19.19
CA LYS A 217 7.71 11.00 20.06
C LYS A 217 7.35 11.04 21.55
N LYS A 218 6.09 11.32 21.88
CA LYS A 218 5.58 11.36 23.25
C LYS A 218 5.29 9.97 23.82
N ILE A 219 4.71 9.08 23.00
CA ILE A 219 4.21 7.78 23.45
C ILE A 219 5.32 6.73 23.47
N VAL A 220 6.24 6.78 22.49
CA VAL A 220 7.32 5.78 22.38
C VAL A 220 8.50 6.21 23.26
N PRO A 221 9.02 5.32 24.14
CA PRO A 221 10.24 5.58 24.88
C PRO A 221 11.44 5.91 23.97
N ALA A 222 12.24 6.90 24.35
CA ALA A 222 13.32 7.44 23.52
C ALA A 222 14.42 6.40 23.19
N ASP A 223 14.67 5.44 24.08
CA ASP A 223 15.60 4.33 23.88
C ASP A 223 15.12 3.32 22.81
N ARG A 224 13.82 3.31 22.52
CA ARG A 224 13.20 2.45 21.49
C ARG A 224 12.66 3.23 20.30
N LEU A 225 12.98 4.52 20.19
CA LEU A 225 12.54 5.37 19.09
C LEU A 225 13.72 5.90 18.29
N LEU A 226 13.70 5.61 16.98
CA LEU A 226 14.53 6.33 16.01
C LEU A 226 13.67 7.30 15.23
N VAL A 227 13.97 8.60 15.33
CA VAL A 227 13.48 9.59 14.37
C VAL A 227 14.42 9.60 13.18
N PHE A 228 13.92 9.25 12.01
CA PHE A 228 14.74 8.96 10.84
C PHE A 228 14.32 9.78 9.63
N ASN A 229 15.27 10.47 9.01
CA ASN A 229 15.12 11.08 7.71
C ASN A 229 15.87 10.23 6.67
N PRO A 230 15.22 9.76 5.58
CA PRO A 230 15.86 8.95 4.54
C PRO A 230 17.15 9.53 3.96
N THR A 231 17.37 10.84 4.02
CA THR A 231 18.61 11.47 3.53
C THR A 231 19.82 11.21 4.43
N GLN A 232 19.62 10.65 5.64
CA GLN A 232 20.71 10.30 6.56
C GLN A 232 21.42 8.99 6.17
N GLY A 233 20.82 8.18 5.29
CA GLY A 233 21.41 6.91 4.86
C GLY A 233 21.39 5.81 5.92
N TRP A 234 22.35 4.88 5.83
CA TRP A 234 22.38 3.64 6.60
C TRP A 234 22.73 3.81 8.08
N ASP A 235 23.67 4.69 8.40
CA ASP A 235 24.30 4.82 9.72
C ASP A 235 23.31 4.85 10.90
N PRO A 236 22.29 5.74 10.93
CA PRO A 236 21.38 5.81 12.07
C PRO A 236 20.52 4.54 12.23
N ILE A 237 20.08 3.93 11.12
CA ILE A 237 19.26 2.71 11.17
C ILE A 237 20.11 1.53 11.65
N CYS A 238 21.31 1.35 11.09
CA CYS A 238 22.18 0.25 11.49
C CYS A 238 22.53 0.33 12.98
N HIS A 239 22.89 1.52 13.46
CA HIS A 239 23.23 1.73 14.86
C HIS A 239 22.02 1.42 15.75
N PHE A 240 20.87 1.99 15.42
CA PHE A 240 19.64 1.79 16.17
C PHE A 240 19.18 0.33 16.19
N LEU A 241 19.31 -0.39 15.07
CA LEU A 241 18.94 -1.80 14.97
C LEU A 241 20.05 -2.76 15.42
N GLU A 242 21.20 -2.24 15.87
CA GLU A 242 22.37 -3.00 16.33
C GLU A 242 22.88 -4.00 15.28
N VAL A 243 22.85 -3.58 14.01
CA VAL A 243 23.29 -4.41 12.88
C VAL A 243 24.82 -4.50 12.90
N LYS A 244 25.36 -5.72 12.93
CA LYS A 244 26.81 -5.97 13.02
C LYS A 244 27.62 -5.39 11.85
N LYS A 245 27.04 -5.35 10.65
CA LYS A 245 27.68 -4.85 9.43
C LYS A 245 26.65 -4.10 8.59
N CYS A 246 26.80 -2.78 8.49
CA CYS A 246 26.00 -1.99 7.56
C CYS A 246 26.26 -2.40 6.11
N PRO A 247 25.25 -2.32 5.24
CA PRO A 247 25.45 -2.38 3.80
C PRO A 247 26.40 -1.28 3.32
N VAL A 248 27.21 -1.59 2.30
CA VAL A 248 28.15 -0.65 1.65
C VAL A 248 27.54 -0.06 0.36
N ILE A 249 26.31 -0.46 0.03
CA ILE A 249 25.55 0.08 -1.11
C ILE A 249 24.93 1.43 -0.75
N ASP A 250 24.56 2.21 -1.75
CA ASP A 250 23.80 3.44 -1.53
C ASP A 250 22.47 3.16 -0.84
N PHE A 251 22.04 4.07 0.02
CA PHE A 251 20.75 3.94 0.68
C PHE A 251 19.62 3.96 -0.36
N PRO A 252 18.62 3.07 -0.27
CA PRO A 252 17.57 2.99 -1.27
C PRO A 252 16.76 4.29 -1.35
N HIS A 253 16.67 4.86 -2.56
CA HIS A 253 15.85 6.04 -2.85
C HIS A 253 14.63 5.65 -3.68
N MET A 254 13.59 5.14 -3.00
CA MET A 254 12.33 4.76 -3.64
C MET A 254 11.55 6.01 -4.03
N THR A 255 11.56 6.33 -5.33
CA THR A 255 10.72 7.38 -5.89
C THR A 255 9.36 6.80 -6.26
N ASP A 256 8.58 6.42 -5.24
CA ASP A 256 7.26 5.81 -5.44
C ASP A 256 6.28 6.74 -6.17
N ARG A 257 6.57 8.05 -6.25
CA ARG A 257 5.68 9.03 -6.87
C ARG A 257 5.33 8.67 -8.31
N HIS A 258 6.31 8.43 -9.18
CA HIS A 258 6.04 8.16 -10.60
C HIS A 258 5.31 6.84 -10.84
N MET A 259 5.70 5.80 -10.11
CA MET A 259 5.06 4.49 -10.18
C MET A 259 3.61 4.57 -9.68
N MET A 260 3.40 5.13 -8.50
CA MET A 260 2.06 5.25 -7.91
C MET A 260 1.15 6.16 -8.75
N MET A 261 1.67 7.26 -9.30
CA MET A 261 0.91 8.09 -10.25
C MET A 261 0.51 7.31 -11.51
N SER A 262 1.38 6.43 -12.02
CA SER A 262 1.08 5.59 -13.19
C SER A 262 -0.01 4.57 -12.87
N ILE A 263 0.04 3.96 -11.69
CA ILE A 263 -0.98 3.04 -11.17
C ILE A 263 -2.33 3.77 -11.04
N SER A 264 -2.35 4.96 -10.42
CA SER A 264 -3.58 5.78 -10.31
C SER A 264 -4.15 6.16 -11.67
N LYS A 265 -3.32 6.53 -12.64
CA LYS A 265 -3.78 6.85 -14.02
C LYS A 265 -4.38 5.62 -14.71
N ALA A 266 -3.78 4.44 -14.54
CA ALA A 266 -4.33 3.20 -15.06
C ALA A 266 -5.69 2.87 -14.40
N ALA A 267 -5.79 3.03 -13.08
CA ALA A 267 -7.04 2.88 -12.33
C ALA A 267 -8.13 3.83 -12.86
N MET A 268 -7.81 5.11 -13.05
CA MET A 268 -8.69 6.11 -13.66
C MET A 268 -9.22 5.65 -15.03
N ILE A 269 -8.32 5.24 -15.94
CA ILE A 269 -8.70 4.78 -17.28
C ILE A 269 -9.63 3.56 -17.18
N MET A 270 -9.29 2.59 -16.33
CA MET A 270 -10.13 1.39 -16.14
C MET A 270 -11.51 1.75 -15.60
N THR A 271 -11.62 2.70 -14.67
CA THR A 271 -12.91 3.17 -14.17
C THR A 271 -13.78 3.77 -15.28
N TRP A 272 -13.17 4.45 -16.25
CA TRP A 272 -13.88 5.06 -17.38
C TRP A 272 -14.23 4.07 -18.48
N VAL A 273 -13.37 3.08 -18.72
CA VAL A 273 -13.55 2.06 -19.77
C VAL A 273 -14.47 0.94 -19.32
N TRP A 274 -14.47 0.58 -18.03
CA TRP A 274 -15.25 -0.53 -17.48
C TRP A 274 -16.75 -0.51 -17.86
N PRO A 275 -17.47 0.62 -17.82
CA PRO A 275 -18.86 0.68 -18.25
C PRO A 275 -19.11 0.29 -19.71
N LEU A 276 -18.10 0.34 -20.58
CA LEU A 276 -18.20 -0.06 -21.99
C LEU A 276 -18.16 -1.58 -22.17
N VAL A 277 -17.55 -2.33 -21.24
CA VAL A 277 -17.45 -3.79 -21.30
C VAL A 277 -18.82 -4.48 -21.42
N PRO A 278 -19.82 -4.23 -20.55
CA PRO A 278 -21.13 -4.85 -20.69
C PRO A 278 -21.85 -4.42 -21.98
N VAL A 279 -21.62 -3.20 -22.47
CA VAL A 279 -22.19 -2.72 -23.75
C VAL A 279 -21.64 -3.51 -24.92
N VAL A 280 -20.32 -3.72 -24.97
CA VAL A 280 -19.67 -4.53 -26.01
C VAL A 280 -20.10 -5.99 -25.92
N CYS A 281 -20.14 -6.59 -24.72
CA CYS A 281 -20.62 -7.96 -24.52
C CYS A 281 -22.08 -8.13 -24.97
N PHE A 282 -22.96 -7.17 -24.65
CA PHE A 282 -24.35 -7.18 -25.09
C PHE A 282 -24.46 -7.09 -26.63
N ALA A 283 -23.71 -6.19 -27.26
CA ALA A 283 -23.69 -6.04 -28.72
C ALA A 283 -23.19 -7.30 -29.44
N LEU A 284 -22.14 -7.95 -28.90
CA LEU A 284 -21.62 -9.22 -29.42
C LEU A 284 -22.65 -10.35 -29.24
N GLY A 285 -23.29 -10.45 -28.07
CA GLY A 285 -24.35 -11.42 -27.81
C GLY A 285 -25.53 -11.28 -28.78
N MET A 286 -25.99 -10.04 -29.00
CA MET A 286 -27.04 -9.73 -29.98
C MET A 286 -26.63 -10.10 -31.41
N SER A 287 -25.36 -9.88 -31.77
CA SER A 287 -24.82 -10.23 -33.09
C SER A 287 -24.78 -11.75 -33.31
N ILE A 288 -24.35 -12.52 -32.29
CA ILE A 288 -24.34 -13.99 -32.32
C ILE A 288 -25.77 -14.54 -32.45
N LEU A 289 -26.72 -14.03 -31.66
CA LEU A 289 -28.13 -14.43 -31.76
C LEU A 289 -28.68 -14.17 -33.17
N ARG A 290 -28.40 -12.99 -33.73
CA ARG A 290 -28.85 -12.63 -35.09
C ARG A 290 -28.26 -13.54 -36.17
N CYS A 291 -26.98 -13.90 -36.07
CA CYS A 291 -26.34 -14.88 -36.97
C CYS A 291 -26.92 -16.29 -36.80
N GLY A 292 -27.21 -16.72 -35.57
CA GLY A 292 -27.86 -18.00 -35.28
C GLY A 292 -29.26 -18.11 -35.89
N PHE A 293 -30.08 -17.07 -35.75
CA PHE A 293 -31.41 -17.00 -36.38
C PHE A 293 -31.33 -16.95 -37.91
N TYR A 294 -30.33 -16.27 -38.47
CA TYR A 294 -30.12 -16.23 -39.92
C TYR A 294 -29.70 -17.61 -40.48
N SER A 295 -28.85 -18.34 -39.76
CA SER A 295 -28.46 -19.72 -40.11
C SER A 295 -29.64 -20.70 -40.06
N GLN A 296 -30.47 -20.65 -39.01
CA GLN A 296 -31.67 -21.48 -38.91
C GLN A 296 -32.74 -21.19 -39.97
N LYS A 297 -32.86 -19.93 -40.41
CA LYS A 297 -33.75 -19.61 -41.54
C LYS A 297 -33.26 -20.18 -42.86
N LYS A 298 -31.95 -20.30 -43.08
CA LYS A 298 -31.41 -20.91 -44.31
C LYS A 298 -31.61 -22.42 -44.36
N THR A 299 -31.50 -23.13 -43.24
CA THR A 299 -31.70 -24.59 -43.20
C THR A 299 -33.16 -25.04 -43.29
N LYS A 300 -34.14 -24.16 -43.01
CA LYS A 300 -35.58 -24.46 -43.20
C LYS A 300 -36.09 -24.22 -44.63
N VAL A 301 -35.27 -23.66 -45.52
CA VAL A 301 -35.66 -23.28 -46.90
C VAL A 301 -34.99 -24.18 -47.95
N SER A 302 -34.22 -25.20 -47.54
CA SER A 302 -33.75 -26.31 -48.40
C SER A 302 -34.50 -27.58 -48.10
#